data_AF-A0A367LUS7-F1
#
_entry.id   AF-A0A367LUS7-F1
#
_cell.length_a   1.000
_cell.length_b   1.000
_cell.length_c   1.000
_cell.angle_alpha   90.00
_cell.angle_beta   90.00
_cell.angle_gamma   90.00
#
_symmetry.space_group_name_H-M   'P 1'
#
loop_
_entity.id
_entity.type
_entity.pdbx_description
1 polymer ?
#
loop_
_entity_poly.entity_id
_entity_poly.type
_entity_poly.pdbx_seq_one_letter_code
_entity_poly.pdbx_strand_id
1 'polypeptide(L)'
;PNKLQTLVVTTGGETISESSIRRIAKQVGARGGYVSNNDTTKVEGSFGGWRVPLASYGVSPGAGHLATALFFDAGALTDNYLYR
;
A
#
# COMPACT_ATOMS: atom_id res chain seq x y z
N PRO A 1 2.65 18.42 -0.82
CA PRO A 1 4.00 18.65 -0.21
C PRO A 1 3.90 18.43 1.31
N ASN A 2 4.86 17.73 1.92
CA ASN A 2 4.82 17.18 3.29
C ASN A 2 3.77 16.08 3.53
N LYS A 3 3.97 14.92 2.87
CA LYS A 3 3.18 13.71 3.14
C LYS A 3 4.06 12.67 3.81
N LEU A 4 3.60 12.13 4.93
CA LEU A 4 4.23 10.97 5.56
C LEU A 4 3.53 9.73 5.02
N GLN A 5 4.30 8.78 4.50
CA GLN A 5 3.79 7.55 3.95
C GLN A 5 4.52 6.37 4.60
N THR A 6 3.75 5.42 5.11
CA THR A 6 4.28 4.19 5.68
C THR A 6 3.77 3.02 4.87
N LEU A 7 4.67 2.08 4.56
CA LEU A 7 4.37 0.82 3.92
C LEU A 7 4.87 -0.31 4.80
N VAL A 8 4.00 -1.27 5.10
CA VAL A 8 4.38 -2.55 5.69
C VAL A 8 4.12 -3.62 4.64
N VAL A 9 5.11 -4.47 4.38
CA VAL A 9 5.04 -5.53 3.38
C VAL A 9 5.56 -6.83 3.97
N THR A 10 4.89 -7.95 3.68
CA THR A 10 5.39 -9.27 4.07
C THR A 10 6.57 -9.65 3.16
N THR A 11 7.52 -10.42 3.70
CA THR A 11 8.71 -10.88 2.96
C THR A 11 8.99 -12.34 3.29
N GLY A 12 9.67 -13.04 2.39
CA GLY A 12 9.94 -14.48 2.51
C GLY A 12 8.67 -15.33 2.40
N GLY A 13 8.78 -16.61 2.74
CA GLY A 13 7.67 -17.56 2.62
C GLY A 13 7.29 -17.88 1.17
N GLU A 14 6.09 -18.41 0.98
CA GLU A 14 5.58 -18.85 -0.32
C GLU A 14 4.80 -17.76 -1.05
N THR A 15 4.91 -17.76 -2.38
CA THR A 15 4.15 -16.85 -3.25
C THR A 15 2.66 -17.19 -3.20
N ILE A 16 1.83 -16.22 -2.79
CA ILE A 16 0.37 -16.37 -2.84
C ILE A 16 -0.10 -16.20 -4.28
N SER A 17 -1.04 -17.06 -4.72
CA SER A 17 -1.64 -16.93 -6.05
C SER A 17 -2.37 -15.59 -6.24
N GLU A 18 -2.37 -15.09 -7.47
CA GLU A 18 -2.89 -13.75 -7.83
C GLU A 18 -4.35 -13.55 -7.40
N SER A 19 -5.20 -14.55 -7.59
CA SER A 19 -6.62 -14.48 -7.20
C SER A 19 -6.78 -14.44 -5.68
N SER A 20 -5.97 -15.22 -4.95
CA SER A 20 -6.04 -15.34 -3.50
C SER A 20 -5.50 -14.08 -2.82
N ILE A 21 -4.37 -13.54 -3.30
CA ILE A 21 -3.78 -12.36 -2.69
C ILE A 21 -4.66 -11.11 -2.87
N ARG A 22 -5.28 -10.95 -4.05
CA ARG A 22 -6.28 -9.90 -4.29
C ARG A 22 -7.49 -10.04 -3.38
N ARG A 23 -7.94 -11.27 -3.12
CA ARG A 23 -9.05 -11.53 -2.19
C ARG A 23 -8.67 -11.16 -0.75
N ILE A 24 -7.48 -11.56 -0.29
CA ILE A 24 -7.02 -11.27 1.08
C ILE A 24 -6.83 -9.76 1.27
N ALA A 25 -6.20 -9.07 0.32
CA ALA A 25 -6.05 -7.62 0.37
C ALA A 25 -7.41 -6.91 0.53
N LYS A 26 -8.43 -7.33 -0.24
CA LYS A 26 -9.79 -6.80 -0.12
C LYS A 26 -10.42 -7.01 1.25
N GLN A 27 -10.10 -8.09 1.95
CA GLN A 27 -10.59 -8.33 3.33
C GLN A 27 -10.01 -7.34 4.33
N VAL A 28 -8.80 -6.81 4.10
CA VAL A 28 -8.19 -5.73 4.90
C VAL A 28 -8.85 -4.37 4.60
N GLY A 29 -9.51 -4.23 3.44
CA GLY A 29 -10.22 -3.01 3.05
C GLY A 29 -9.30 -1.99 2.36
N ALA A 30 -9.66 -0.71 2.42
CA ALA A 30 -9.02 0.37 1.64
C ALA A 30 -7.50 0.51 1.87
N ARG A 31 -7.01 0.10 3.04
CA ARG A 31 -5.58 0.15 3.41
C ARG A 31 -4.80 -1.08 2.97
N GLY A 32 -5.48 -2.21 2.72
CA GLY A 32 -4.84 -3.43 2.27
C GLY A 32 -4.27 -3.26 0.86
N GLY A 33 -3.16 -3.92 0.59
CA GLY A 33 -2.54 -3.97 -0.72
C GLY A 33 -1.78 -5.28 -0.91
N TYR A 34 -1.18 -5.43 -2.08
CA TYR A 34 -0.42 -6.62 -2.44
C TYR A 34 0.60 -6.31 -3.53
N VAL A 35 1.63 -7.15 -3.62
CA VAL A 35 2.55 -7.20 -4.76
C VAL A 35 2.00 -8.22 -5.74
N SER A 36 1.67 -7.76 -6.95
CA SER A 36 1.07 -8.57 -8.00
C SER A 36 2.06 -9.59 -8.53
N ASN A 37 1.58 -10.78 -8.88
CA ASN A 37 2.37 -11.79 -9.59
C ASN A 37 2.66 -11.36 -11.04
N ASN A 38 1.94 -10.36 -11.55
CA ASN A 38 2.13 -9.81 -12.89
C ASN A 38 3.03 -8.56 -12.91
N ASP A 39 3.18 -7.88 -11.77
CA ASP A 39 4.03 -6.69 -11.65
C ASP A 39 4.56 -6.59 -10.22
N THR A 40 5.83 -6.97 -10.07
CA THR A 40 6.52 -7.03 -8.78
C THR A 40 7.24 -5.73 -8.43
N THR A 41 7.11 -4.68 -9.24
CA THR A 41 7.82 -3.40 -9.04
C THR A 41 7.07 -2.44 -8.11
N LYS A 42 5.80 -2.72 -7.85
CA LYS A 42 4.89 -1.85 -7.10
C LYS A 42 3.97 -2.64 -6.19
N VAL A 43 3.45 -1.96 -5.18
CA VAL A 43 2.31 -2.42 -4.41
C VAL A 43 1.04 -1.84 -5.02
N GLU A 44 0.04 -2.70 -5.22
CA GLU A 44 -1.31 -2.29 -5.59
C GLU A 44 -2.21 -2.33 -4.37
N GLY A 45 -2.87 -1.21 -4.07
CA GLY A 45 -3.91 -1.15 -3.07
C GLY A 45 -5.16 -1.93 -3.51
N SER A 46 -5.88 -2.42 -2.52
CA SER A 46 -7.18 -3.08 -2.71
C SER A 46 -8.11 -2.19 -3.52
N PHE A 47 -8.91 -2.82 -4.38
CA PHE A 47 -9.82 -2.12 -5.28
C PHE A 47 -9.14 -1.14 -6.25
N GLY A 48 -7.80 -1.15 -6.34
CA GLY A 48 -7.03 -0.21 -7.16
C GLY A 48 -6.94 1.20 -6.58
N GLY A 49 -7.27 1.40 -5.29
CA GLY A 49 -7.41 2.73 -4.68
C GLY A 49 -6.09 3.50 -4.52
N TRP A 50 -4.94 2.82 -4.55
CA TRP A 50 -3.62 3.44 -4.51
C TRP A 50 -2.58 2.53 -5.14
N ARG A 51 -1.44 3.10 -5.55
CA ARG A 51 -0.26 2.37 -6.02
C ARG A 51 0.99 3.12 -5.57
N VAL A 52 1.99 2.37 -5.11
CA VAL A 52 3.30 2.94 -4.78
C VAL A 52 4.42 2.04 -5.31
N PRO A 53 5.51 2.61 -5.84
CA PRO A 53 6.66 1.84 -6.24
C PRO A 53 7.40 1.31 -5.00
N LEU A 54 7.79 0.03 -5.03
CA LEU A 54 8.54 -0.61 -3.93
C LEU A 54 9.94 -0.01 -3.76
N ALA A 55 10.53 0.46 -4.87
CA ALA A 55 11.83 1.14 -4.88
C ALA A 55 11.88 2.37 -3.98
N SER A 56 10.76 3.10 -3.81
CA SER A 56 10.70 4.25 -2.90
C SER A 56 10.82 3.88 -1.43
N TYR A 57 10.65 2.59 -1.09
CA TYR A 57 10.76 2.05 0.27
C TYR A 57 12.00 1.15 0.43
N GLY A 58 12.85 1.01 -0.60
CA GLY A 58 14.07 0.21 -0.53
C GLY A 58 13.84 -1.29 -0.32
N VAL A 59 12.67 -1.81 -0.70
CA VAL A 59 12.29 -3.22 -0.50
C VAL A 59 12.02 -3.92 -1.84
N SER A 60 12.25 -5.24 -1.88
CA SER A 60 11.95 -6.09 -3.05
C SER A 60 11.47 -7.46 -2.58
N PRO A 61 10.24 -7.58 -2.09
CA PRO A 61 9.71 -8.82 -1.53
C PRO A 61 9.54 -9.92 -2.59
N GLY A 62 9.30 -9.55 -3.86
CA GLY A 62 8.92 -10.49 -4.92
C GLY A 62 7.40 -10.55 -5.13
N ALA A 63 6.95 -11.51 -5.93
CA ALA A 63 5.54 -11.72 -6.21
C ALA A 63 4.77 -12.27 -4.99
N GLY A 64 3.47 -11.99 -4.90
CA GLY A 64 2.59 -12.72 -3.99
C GLY A 64 2.75 -12.34 -2.52
N HIS A 65 3.13 -11.10 -2.22
CA HIS A 65 3.26 -10.60 -0.84
C HIS A 65 2.22 -9.54 -0.50
N LEU A 66 1.66 -9.63 0.72
CA LEU A 66 0.65 -8.70 1.20
C LEU A 66 1.31 -7.42 1.68
N ALA A 67 0.56 -6.33 1.59
CA ALA A 67 1.00 -5.03 2.07
C ALA A 67 -0.14 -4.27 2.74
N THR A 68 0.22 -3.27 3.53
CA THR A 68 -0.71 -2.25 4.02
C THR A 68 -0.01 -0.91 4.02
N ALA A 69 -0.76 0.15 3.70
CA ALA A 69 -0.23 1.51 3.65
C ALA A 69 -1.03 2.48 4.51
N LEU A 70 -0.31 3.43 5.09
CA LEU A 70 -0.86 4.59 5.78
C LEU A 70 -0.30 5.84 5.10
N PHE A 71 -1.19 6.70 4.65
CA PHE A 71 -0.86 7.99 4.03
C PHE A 71 -1.37 9.10 4.92
N PHE A 72 -0.48 9.97 5.38
CA PHE A 72 -0.79 11.14 6.16
C PHE A 72 -0.50 12.39 5.34
N ASP A 73 -1.48 13.27 5.22
CA ASP A 73 -1.36 14.56 4.54
C ASP A 73 -1.49 15.68 5.57
N ALA A 74 -0.41 16.45 5.77
CA ALA A 74 -0.40 17.54 6.74
C ALA A 74 -1.41 18.65 6.40
N GLY A 75 -1.83 18.76 5.13
CA GLY A 75 -2.88 19.71 4.71
C GLY A 75 -4.24 19.47 5.36
N ALA A 76 -4.50 18.26 5.88
CA ALA A 76 -5.74 17.98 6.62
C ALA A 76 -5.80 18.67 8.00
N LEU A 77 -4.67 19.18 8.51
CA LEU A 77 -4.62 19.88 9.82
C LEU A 77 -4.75 21.39 9.71
N THR A 78 -4.64 21.98 8.50
CA THR A 78 -4.52 23.44 8.30
C THR A 78 -5.83 24.18 8.04
N ASP A 79 -6.98 23.50 7.93
CA ASP A 79 -8.23 24.11 7.45
C ASP A 79 -9.15 24.71 8.53
N ASN A 80 -8.68 24.93 9.77
CA ASN A 80 -9.56 25.42 10.85
C ASN A 80 -9.08 26.68 11.58
N TYR A 81 -8.50 27.64 10.84
CA TYR A 81 -8.24 28.99 11.35
C TYR A 81 -9.22 30.01 10.76
N LEU A 82 -10.52 29.80 10.98
CA LEU A 82 -11.47 30.91 10.87
C LEU A 82 -11.30 31.77 12.13
N TYR A 83 -10.45 32.80 12.04
CA TYR A 83 -10.34 33.81 13.08
C TYR A 83 -11.71 34.49 13.24
N ARG A 84 -12.26 34.38 14.44
CA ARG A 84 -13.44 35.13 14.89
C ARG A 84 -12.99 36.20 15.88
#